data_AF-A0A1Y3BT67-F1
#
_entry.id   AF-A0A1Y3BT67-F1
#
_cell.length_a   1.000
_cell.length_b   1.000
_cell.length_c   1.000
_cell.angle_alpha   90.00
_cell.angle_beta   90.00
_cell.angle_gamma   90.00
#
_symmetry.space_group_name_H-M   'P 1'
#
loop_
_entity.id
_entity.type
_entity.pdbx_description
1 polymer ?
#
loop_
_entity_poly.entity_id
_entity_poly.type
_entity_poly.pdbx_seq_one_letter_code
_entity_poly.pdbx_strand_id
1 'polypeptide(L)'
;MFQFLLRLRYFQYLIGNDFLLSSKFRYNDLQKNIYLFRFRLANLIFQFGYQMEYRLKELIQQTLNRFENDTHSVEEFFLVHQKFLEKLEQIKSRVINSDFIRQQFRTIAKFCHTNSDVQSLTDTTVKNRRQSIVDNINKLDRKT
;
A
#
# COMPACT_ATOMS: atom_id res chain seq x y z
N MET A 1 -1.52 11.71 0.72
CA MET A 1 -2.37 10.53 0.99
C MET A 1 -2.54 9.63 -0.23
N PHE A 2 -2.98 10.18 -1.38
CA PHE A 2 -3.20 9.40 -2.61
C PHE A 2 -2.02 8.52 -3.04
N GLN A 3 -0.79 9.08 -3.09
CA GLN A 3 0.41 8.30 -3.42
C GLN A 3 0.66 7.12 -2.47
N PHE A 4 0.37 7.27 -1.17
CA PHE A 4 0.51 6.19 -0.20
C PHE A 4 -0.49 5.07 -0.45
N LEU A 5 -1.76 5.41 -0.71
CA LEU A 5 -2.79 4.44 -1.04
C LEU A 5 -2.47 3.69 -2.34
N LEU A 6 -1.96 4.40 -3.35
CA LEU A 6 -1.56 3.80 -4.62
C LEU A 6 -0.40 2.81 -4.44
N ARG A 7 0.61 3.17 -3.63
CA ARG A 7 1.71 2.27 -3.26
C ARG A 7 1.22 1.06 -2.47
N LEU A 8 0.32 1.24 -1.52
CA LEU A 8 -0.28 0.13 -0.75
C LEU A 8 -1.03 -0.84 -1.66
N ARG A 9 -1.85 -0.33 -2.58
CA ARG A 9 -2.57 -1.17 -3.56
C ARG A 9 -1.62 -1.88 -4.51
N TYR A 10 -0.53 -1.24 -4.92
CA TYR A 10 0.52 -1.89 -5.69
C TYR A 10 1.20 -3.04 -4.93
N PHE A 11 1.52 -2.86 -3.64
CA PHE A 11 2.08 -3.94 -2.81
C PHE A 11 1.11 -5.10 -2.64
N GLN A 12 -0.17 -4.82 -2.38
CA GLN A 12 -1.21 -5.84 -2.32
C GLN A 12 -1.29 -6.66 -3.62
N TYR A 13 -1.21 -6.00 -4.78
CA TYR A 13 -1.18 -6.66 -6.08
C TYR A 13 0.03 -7.57 -6.27
N LEU A 14 1.25 -7.08 -5.98
CA LEU A 14 2.47 -7.87 -6.09
C LEU A 14 2.42 -9.12 -5.22
N ILE A 15 2.01 -8.95 -3.96
CA ILE A 15 1.92 -10.04 -2.99
C ILE A 15 0.87 -11.06 -3.42
N GLY A 16 -0.31 -10.60 -3.83
CA GLY A 16 -1.39 -11.48 -4.31
C GLY A 16 -0.94 -12.35 -5.49
N ASN A 17 -0.20 -11.76 -6.45
CA ASN A 17 0.36 -12.51 -7.57
C ASN A 17 1.40 -13.54 -7.14
N ASP A 18 2.32 -13.19 -6.25
CA ASP A 18 3.33 -14.13 -5.74
C ASP A 18 2.66 -15.31 -5.02
N PHE A 19 1.58 -15.07 -4.25
CA PHE A 19 0.81 -16.14 -3.60
C PHE A 19 0.19 -17.10 -4.60
N LEU A 20 -0.49 -16.59 -5.63
CA LEU A 20 -1.12 -17.41 -6.67
C LEU A 20 -0.12 -18.27 -7.45
N LEU A 21 1.11 -17.78 -7.65
CA LEU A 21 2.17 -18.54 -8.31
C LEU A 21 2.74 -19.61 -7.37
N SER A 22 2.90 -19.26 -6.10
CA SER A 22 3.51 -20.11 -5.08
C SER A 22 2.58 -21.25 -4.61
N SER A 23 1.26 -21.14 -4.72
CA SER A 23 0.31 -22.20 -4.34
C SER A 23 0.41 -23.47 -5.19
N LYS A 24 1.14 -23.44 -6.31
CA LYS A 24 1.34 -24.57 -7.23
C LYS A 24 2.53 -25.47 -6.88
N PHE A 25 3.34 -25.11 -5.89
CA PHE A 25 4.59 -25.83 -5.57
C PHE A 25 4.45 -26.71 -4.32
N ARG A 26 5.09 -27.90 -4.34
CA ARG A 26 5.30 -28.69 -3.12
C ARG A 26 6.51 -28.12 -2.38
N TYR A 27 6.32 -27.83 -1.10
CA TYR A 27 7.35 -27.23 -0.25
C TYR A 27 8.01 -28.25 0.65
N ASN A 28 9.32 -28.14 0.84
CA ASN A 28 10.00 -28.73 2.00
C ASN A 28 9.73 -27.89 3.27
N ASP A 29 10.08 -28.39 4.45
CA ASP A 29 9.72 -27.75 5.74
C ASP A 29 10.23 -26.31 5.87
N LEU A 30 11.44 -26.01 5.38
CA LEU A 30 11.99 -24.66 5.37
C LEU A 30 11.18 -23.74 4.45
N GLN A 31 10.88 -24.19 3.24
CA GLN A 31 10.06 -23.42 2.29
C GLN A 31 8.62 -23.23 2.78
N LYS A 32 8.06 -24.21 3.49
CA LYS A 32 6.74 -24.14 4.11
C LYS A 32 6.70 -23.08 5.21
N ASN A 33 7.72 -23.01 6.06
CA ASN A 33 7.84 -21.97 7.09
C ASN A 33 7.98 -20.57 6.49
N ILE A 34 8.79 -20.44 5.43
CA ILE A 34 8.93 -19.19 4.67
C ILE A 34 7.60 -18.79 4.04
N TYR A 35 6.87 -19.73 3.43
CA TYR A 35 5.55 -19.48 2.85
C TYR A 35 4.53 -19.02 3.91
N LEU A 36 4.48 -19.68 5.06
CA LEU A 36 3.60 -19.31 6.18
C LEU A 36 3.90 -17.91 6.73
N PHE A 37 5.18 -17.57 6.87
CA PHE A 37 5.59 -16.23 7.26
C PHE A 37 5.12 -15.18 6.25
N ARG A 38 5.31 -15.44 4.94
CA ARG A 38 4.82 -14.56 3.88
C ARG A 38 3.30 -14.40 3.95
N PHE A 39 2.57 -15.49 4.20
CA PHE A 39 1.11 -15.48 4.21
C PHE A 39 0.57 -14.59 5.34
N ARG A 40 1.19 -14.70 6.52
CA ARG A 40 0.85 -13.85 7.67
C ARG A 40 1.16 -12.37 7.40
N LEU A 41 2.31 -12.09 6.79
CA LEU A 41 2.71 -10.73 6.46
C LEU A 41 1.78 -10.11 5.39
N ALA A 42 1.41 -10.89 4.38
CA ALA A 42 0.44 -10.50 3.36
C ALA A 42 -0.92 -10.16 3.99
N ASN A 43 -1.46 -11.06 4.81
CA ASN A 43 -2.72 -10.85 5.49
C ASN A 43 -2.72 -9.56 6.32
N LEU A 44 -1.63 -9.26 7.02
CA LEU A 44 -1.51 -8.02 7.79
C LEU A 44 -1.65 -6.77 6.89
N ILE A 45 -1.04 -6.77 5.71
CA ILE A 45 -1.11 -5.65 4.74
C ILE A 45 -2.51 -5.55 4.13
N PHE A 46 -3.10 -6.67 3.76
CA PHE A 46 -4.45 -6.71 3.22
C PHE A 46 -5.46 -6.18 4.24
N GLN A 47 -5.38 -6.64 5.49
CA GLN A 47 -6.20 -6.13 6.59
C GLN A 47 -5.98 -4.64 6.82
N PHE A 48 -4.72 -4.20 6.85
CA PHE A 48 -4.39 -2.79 7.02
C PHE A 48 -4.95 -1.92 5.88
N GLY A 49 -4.75 -2.33 4.63
CA GLY A 49 -5.27 -1.59 3.47
C GLY A 49 -6.79 -1.59 3.41
N TYR A 50 -7.44 -2.69 3.76
CA TYR A 50 -8.90 -2.74 3.88
C TYR A 50 -9.42 -1.77 4.94
N GLN A 51 -8.80 -1.74 6.13
CA GLN A 51 -9.17 -0.79 7.18
C GLN A 51 -8.98 0.67 6.75
N MET A 52 -7.89 0.96 6.02
CA MET A 52 -7.64 2.30 5.48
C MET A 52 -8.66 2.72 4.44
N GLU A 53 -8.99 1.82 3.50
CA GLU A 53 -9.99 2.05 2.48
C GLU A 53 -11.38 2.26 3.09
N TYR A 54 -11.75 1.43 4.07
CA TYR A 54 -13.00 1.56 4.81
C TYR A 54 -13.12 2.93 5.51
N ARG A 55 -12.10 3.34 6.28
CA ARG A 55 -12.09 4.64 6.98
C ARG A 55 -12.14 5.82 6.01
N LEU A 56 -11.46 5.72 4.88
CA LEU A 56 -11.50 6.78 3.86
C LEU A 56 -12.90 6.89 3.24
N LYS A 57 -13.52 5.75 2.92
CA LYS A 57 -14.88 5.70 2.36
C LYS A 57 -15.89 6.27 3.35
N GLU A 58 -15.78 5.89 4.62
CA GLU A 58 -16.64 6.42 5.69
C GLU A 58 -16.49 7.94 5.83
N LEU A 59 -15.25 8.45 5.84
CA LEU A 59 -14.99 9.90 5.91
C LEU A 59 -15.57 10.65 4.70
N ILE A 60 -15.40 10.12 3.48
CA ILE A 60 -15.97 10.70 2.27
C ILE A 60 -17.50 10.70 2.36
N GLN A 61 -18.12 9.59 2.75
CA GLN A 61 -19.58 9.51 2.88
C GLN A 61 -20.11 10.50 3.91
N GLN A 62 -19.48 10.58 5.09
CA GLN A 62 -19.86 11.57 6.11
C GLN A 62 -19.75 13.00 5.60
N THR A 63 -18.75 13.29 4.76
CA THR A 63 -18.53 14.61 4.20
C THR A 63 -19.57 14.93 3.12
N LEU A 64 -19.86 13.99 2.23
CA LEU A 64 -20.92 14.12 1.23
C LEU A 64 -22.28 14.36 1.88
N ASN A 65 -22.63 13.57 2.90
CA ASN A 65 -23.86 13.77 3.64
C ASN A 65 -23.94 15.17 4.26
N ARG A 66 -22.82 15.74 4.73
CA ARG A 66 -22.81 17.12 5.26
C ARG A 66 -22.91 18.17 4.16
N PHE A 67 -22.32 17.95 3.00
CA PHE A 67 -22.53 18.84 1.85
C PHE A 67 -23.99 18.83 1.39
N GLU A 68 -24.67 17.68 1.44
CA GLU A 68 -26.07 17.59 1.02
C GLU A 68 -27.04 18.19 2.05
N ASN A 69 -26.75 18.07 3.35
CA ASN A 69 -27.71 18.45 4.42
C ASN A 69 -27.37 19.74 5.17
N ASP A 70 -26.09 20.12 5.24
CA ASP A 70 -25.61 21.20 6.13
C ASP A 70 -25.05 22.42 5.38
N THR A 71 -25.00 22.40 4.04
CA THR A 71 -24.40 23.51 3.27
C THR A 71 -25.42 24.16 2.33
N HIS A 72 -25.92 25.31 2.77
CA HIS A 72 -26.87 26.16 2.06
C HIS A 72 -26.19 27.45 1.57
N SER A 73 -24.98 27.73 2.06
CA SER A 73 -24.13 28.83 1.63
C SER A 73 -22.71 28.38 1.26
N VAL A 74 -22.00 29.24 0.52
CA VAL A 74 -20.61 29.00 0.12
C VAL A 74 -19.68 28.93 1.36
N GLU A 75 -19.95 29.72 2.39
CA GLU A 75 -19.17 29.75 3.63
C GLU A 75 -19.29 28.43 4.42
N GLU A 76 -20.51 27.88 4.51
CA GLU A 76 -20.75 26.56 5.09
C GLU A 76 -20.06 25.45 4.30
N PHE A 77 -20.10 25.53 2.96
CA PHE A 77 -19.36 24.62 2.09
C PHE A 77 -17.86 24.64 2.39
N PHE A 78 -17.25 25.83 2.48
CA PHE A 78 -15.83 25.95 2.82
C PHE A 78 -15.51 25.37 4.21
N LEU A 79 -16.37 25.59 5.20
CA LEU A 79 -16.20 25.03 6.55
C LEU A 79 -16.24 23.50 6.56
N VAL A 80 -17.19 22.89 5.85
CA VAL A 80 -17.29 21.43 5.75
C VAL A 80 -16.09 20.87 4.99
N HIS A 81 -15.68 21.53 3.91
CA HIS A 81 -14.50 21.14 3.13
C HIS A 81 -13.21 21.22 3.95
N GLN A 82 -13.01 22.30 4.72
CA GLN A 82 -11.84 22.47 5.55
C GLN A 82 -11.75 21.40 6.63
N LYS A 83 -12.86 21.08 7.31
CA LYS A 83 -12.92 19.98 8.31
C LYS A 83 -12.61 18.62 7.68
N PHE A 84 -13.01 18.39 6.43
CA PHE A 84 -12.64 17.18 5.70
C PHE A 84 -11.13 17.09 5.45
N LEU A 85 -10.50 18.18 4.99
CA LEU A 85 -9.04 18.24 4.77
C LEU A 85 -8.26 18.02 6.08
N GLU A 86 -8.69 18.63 7.19
CA GLU A 86 -8.05 18.43 8.50
C GLU A 86 -8.12 16.97 8.96
N LYS A 87 -9.29 16.34 8.82
CA LYS A 87 -9.44 14.91 9.13
C LYS A 87 -8.58 14.03 8.24
N LEU A 88 -8.48 14.33 6.94
CA LEU A 88 -7.59 13.62 6.03
C LEU A 88 -6.12 13.74 6.46
N GLU A 89 -5.68 14.93 6.86
CA GLU A 89 -4.30 15.16 7.30
C GLU A 89 -4.02 14.47 8.65
N GLN A 90 -4.99 14.40 9.55
CA GLN A 90 -4.87 13.61 10.79
C GLN A 90 -4.73 12.11 10.51
N ILE A 91 -5.54 11.56 9.59
CA ILE A 91 -5.43 10.16 9.16
C ILE A 91 -4.06 9.91 8.55
N LYS A 92 -3.64 10.78 7.62
CA LYS A 92 -2.33 10.71 6.98
C LYS A 92 -1.21 10.77 8.02
N SER A 93 -1.27 11.67 9.01
CA SER A 93 -0.26 11.76 10.05
C SER A 93 -0.19 10.48 10.88
N ARG A 94 -1.32 9.98 11.39
CA ARG A 94 -1.36 8.74 12.19
C ARG A 94 -0.87 7.51 11.44
N VAL A 95 -1.06 7.48 10.12
CA VAL A 95 -0.79 6.31 9.29
C VAL A 95 0.58 6.38 8.63
N ILE A 96 0.90 7.48 7.96
CA ILE A 96 2.14 7.68 7.22
C ILE A 96 3.29 8.02 8.16
N ASN A 97 3.04 8.72 9.27
CA ASN A 97 4.08 9.03 10.25
C ASN A 97 4.23 7.95 11.34
N SER A 98 3.45 6.87 11.28
CA SER A 98 3.70 5.73 12.16
C SER A 98 4.98 5.02 11.74
N ASP A 99 6.00 5.07 12.60
CA ASP A 99 7.28 4.39 12.37
C ASP A 99 7.11 2.87 12.26
N PHE A 100 6.17 2.32 13.01
CA PHE A 100 5.77 0.91 12.89
C PHE A 100 5.27 0.60 11.48
N ILE A 101 4.28 1.35 10.97
CA ILE A 101 3.73 1.13 9.62
C ILE A 101 4.82 1.31 8.56
N ARG A 102 5.66 2.35 8.67
CA ARG A 102 6.78 2.59 7.75
C ARG A 102 7.79 1.44 7.76
N GLN A 103 8.14 0.89 8.93
CA GLN A 103 9.01 -0.26 9.03
C GLN A 103 8.38 -1.50 8.40
N GLN A 104 7.09 -1.77 8.65
CA GLN A 104 6.40 -2.89 8.02
C GLN A 104 6.45 -2.77 6.49
N PHE A 105 6.04 -1.62 5.94
CA PHE A 105 6.11 -1.37 4.49
C PHE A 105 7.52 -1.53 3.92
N ARG A 106 8.56 -1.04 4.61
CA ARG A 106 9.95 -1.20 4.17
C ARG A 106 10.39 -2.66 4.19
N THR A 107 10.07 -3.41 5.24
CA THR A 107 10.37 -4.84 5.33
C THR A 107 9.70 -5.58 4.19
N ILE A 108 8.42 -5.34 3.97
CA ILE A 108 7.63 -5.94 2.89
C ILE A 108 8.21 -5.59 1.52
N ALA A 109 8.49 -4.31 1.26
CA ALA A 109 9.06 -3.86 0.00
C ALA A 109 10.42 -4.53 -0.27
N LYS A 110 11.29 -4.59 0.74
CA LYS A 110 12.56 -5.32 0.66
C LYS A 110 12.34 -6.80 0.37
N PHE A 111 11.32 -7.43 0.94
CA PHE A 111 11.01 -8.84 0.71
C PHE A 111 10.38 -9.13 -0.66
N CYS A 112 9.51 -8.26 -1.18
CA CYS A 112 9.01 -8.33 -2.56
C CYS A 112 10.15 -8.14 -3.58
N HIS A 113 11.14 -7.30 -3.26
CA HIS A 113 12.31 -7.08 -4.12
C HIS A 113 13.39 -8.17 -4.00
N THR A 114 13.63 -8.74 -2.82
CA THR A 114 14.66 -9.80 -2.66
C THR A 114 14.21 -11.14 -3.24
N ASN A 115 12.91 -11.39 -3.40
CA ASN A 115 12.43 -12.62 -4.04
C ASN A 115 12.38 -12.56 -5.58
N SER A 116 12.55 -11.39 -6.21
CA SER A 116 12.85 -11.36 -7.64
C SER A 116 14.21 -11.99 -7.96
N ASP A 117 15.10 -12.08 -6.98
CA ASP A 117 16.38 -12.80 -7.12
C ASP A 117 16.22 -14.30 -6.88
N VAL A 118 15.23 -14.76 -6.11
CA VAL A 118 14.93 -16.20 -5.97
C VAL A 118 14.18 -16.74 -7.20
N GLN A 119 13.40 -15.89 -7.89
CA GLN A 119 12.90 -16.16 -9.26
C GLN A 119 13.95 -15.95 -10.36
N SER A 120 15.13 -15.38 -10.04
CA SER A 120 16.23 -15.24 -11.01
C SER A 120 16.88 -16.58 -11.37
N LEU A 121 16.49 -17.66 -10.72
CA LEU A 121 16.82 -19.02 -11.12
C LEU A 121 15.99 -19.55 -12.29
N THR A 122 14.94 -18.85 -12.76
CA THR A 122 14.12 -19.40 -13.87
C THR A 122 13.72 -18.51 -15.04
N ASP A 123 13.81 -17.16 -15.06
CA ASP A 123 13.38 -16.43 -16.28
C ASP A 123 14.15 -15.14 -16.60
N THR A 124 14.93 -15.18 -17.68
CA THR A 124 15.79 -14.11 -18.20
C THR A 124 15.03 -12.93 -18.85
N THR A 125 13.75 -13.06 -19.16
CA THR A 125 13.04 -12.11 -20.04
C THR A 125 12.36 -10.95 -19.29
N VAL A 126 12.17 -11.04 -17.97
CA VAL A 126 11.42 -10.04 -17.16
C VAL A 126 12.35 -8.97 -16.54
N LYS A 127 13.67 -9.21 -16.53
CA LYS A 127 14.69 -8.35 -15.90
C LYS A 127 14.74 -6.93 -16.49
N ASN A 128 14.56 -6.80 -17.81
CA ASN A 128 14.81 -5.53 -18.51
C ASN A 128 13.75 -4.44 -18.26
N ARG A 129 12.49 -4.80 -17.97
CA ARG A 129 11.45 -3.78 -17.67
C ARG A 129 11.48 -3.26 -16.25
N ARG A 130 11.95 -4.07 -15.29
CA ARG A 130 11.93 -3.72 -13.86
C ARG A 130 13.12 -2.85 -13.46
N GLN A 131 14.30 -3.06 -14.07
CA GLN A 131 15.49 -2.25 -13.83
C GLN A 131 15.29 -0.77 -14.22
N SER A 132 14.67 -0.53 -15.38
CA SER A 132 14.32 0.81 -15.88
C SER A 132 13.45 1.64 -14.90
N ILE A 133 12.56 0.97 -14.16
CA ILE A 133 11.66 1.63 -13.21
C ILE A 133 12.40 1.97 -11.91
N VAL A 134 13.29 1.09 -11.44
CA VAL A 134 14.12 1.33 -10.24
C VAL A 134 15.11 2.48 -10.49
N ASP A 135 15.70 2.55 -11.69
CA ASP A 135 16.59 3.64 -12.06
C ASP A 135 15.86 5.00 -12.13
N ASN A 136 14.58 5.00 -12.50
CA ASN A 136 13.74 6.19 -12.48
C ASN A 136 13.36 6.63 -11.06
N ILE A 137 13.10 5.69 -10.16
CA ILE A 137 12.79 5.99 -8.75
C ILE A 137 14.03 6.56 -8.04
N ASN A 138 15.21 5.96 -8.26
CA ASN A 138 16.46 6.42 -7.64
C ASN A 138 16.97 7.77 -8.19
N LYS A 139 16.60 8.13 -9.43
CA LYS A 139 16.91 9.46 -9.99
C LYS A 139 16.06 10.58 -9.40
N LEU A 140 14.88 10.27 -8.86
CA LEU A 140 13.97 11.24 -8.23
C LEU A 140 14.41 11.60 -6.80
N ASP A 141 14.99 10.65 -6.05
CA ASP A 141 15.53 10.89 -4.70
C ASP A 141 16.81 11.76 -4.68
N ARG A 142 17.43 12.03 -5.84
CA ARG A 142 18.64 12.87 -5.95
C ARG A 142 18.37 14.33 -6.31
N LYS A 143 17.11 14.75 -6.44
CA LYS A 143 16.72 16.12 -6.86
C LYS A 143 15.87 16.90 -5.85
N THR A 144 15.75 16.43 -4.62
CA THR A 144 15.23 17.17 -3.46
C THR A 144 16.30 17.28 -2.40
#